data_AF-A0A1Y4S762-F1
#
_entry.id   AF-A0A1Y4S762-F1
#
_cell.length_a   1.000
_cell.length_b   1.000
_cell.length_c   1.000
_cell.angle_alpha   90.00
_cell.angle_beta   90.00
_cell.angle_gamma   90.00
#
_symmetry.space_group_name_H-M   'P 1'
#
loop_
_entity.id
_entity.type
_entity.pdbx_description
1 polymer ?
#
loop_
_entity_poly.entity_id
_entity_poly.type
_entity_poly.pdbx_seq_one_letter_code
_entity_poly.pdbx_strand_id
1 'polypeptide(L)'
;MKKLKLTYQTMILYVLTFLVIVIGDQVTKIIVDHTLSLGGSYSIIDNFFYFTYTHNTGAAWGMLAGKINLFVIVWIVAAIGIVYYFIKSEPYQKLTRFGLVLVFGGSIGNLIDRIAFGYVRDFIDFIIFGYNFPIFNVADMAITIGMALVILEICIEEYKAWKLSKSQ
;
A
#
# COMPACT_ATOMS: atom_id res chain seq x y z
N MET A 1 -18.10 26.77 -13.50
CA MET A 1 -18.15 25.30 -13.75
C MET A 1 -18.76 24.60 -12.55
N LYS A 2 -19.80 23.77 -12.72
CA LYS A 2 -20.31 22.92 -11.62
C LYS A 2 -19.18 21.96 -11.25
N LYS A 3 -18.72 21.96 -9.99
CA LYS A 3 -17.87 20.89 -9.48
C LYS A 3 -18.64 19.59 -9.69
N LEU A 4 -18.06 18.66 -10.45
CA LEU A 4 -18.57 17.31 -10.50
C LEU A 4 -18.67 16.82 -9.05
N LYS A 5 -19.77 16.15 -8.70
CA LYS A 5 -19.90 15.50 -7.40
C LYS A 5 -19.59 14.03 -7.59
N LEU A 6 -18.89 13.45 -6.61
CA LEU A 6 -18.75 12.00 -6.52
C LEU A 6 -20.14 11.35 -6.47
N THR A 7 -20.34 10.32 -7.28
CA THR A 7 -21.56 9.52 -7.21
C THR A 7 -21.50 8.58 -6.02
N TYR A 8 -22.65 8.23 -5.44
CA TYR A 8 -22.73 7.27 -4.34
C TYR A 8 -22.08 5.92 -4.71
N GLN A 9 -22.27 5.46 -5.95
CA GLN A 9 -21.64 4.24 -6.45
C GLN A 9 -20.11 4.30 -6.40
N THR A 10 -19.52 5.45 -6.75
CA THR A 10 -18.06 5.62 -6.71
C THR A 10 -17.55 5.64 -5.26
N MET A 11 -18.30 6.25 -4.34
CA MET A 11 -17.96 6.24 -2.91
C MET A 11 -18.03 4.82 -2.32
N ILE A 12 -19.08 4.06 -2.66
CA ILE A 12 -19.20 2.65 -2.25
C ILE A 12 -17.99 1.86 -2.75
N LEU A 13 -17.59 2.06 -4.00
CA LEU A 13 -16.44 1.36 -4.57
C LEU A 13 -15.15 1.67 -3.79
N TYR A 14 -14.89 2.93 -3.41
CA TYR A 14 -13.73 3.28 -2.59
C TYR A 14 -13.76 2.62 -1.21
N VAL A 15 -14.92 2.60 -0.54
CA VAL A 15 -15.07 1.95 0.75
C VAL A 15 -14.84 0.44 0.62
N LEU A 16 -15.39 -0.19 -0.42
CA LEU A 16 -15.18 -1.61 -0.68
C LEU A 16 -13.70 -1.91 -0.97
N THR A 17 -13.03 -1.11 -1.79
CA THR A 17 -11.60 -1.25 -2.05
C THR A 17 -10.80 -1.15 -0.75
N PHE A 18 -11.08 -0.15 0.09
CA PHE A 18 -10.45 0.00 1.40
C PHE A 18 -10.62 -1.25 2.26
N LEU A 19 -11.86 -1.74 2.42
CA LEU A 19 -12.18 -2.90 3.23
C LEU A 19 -11.51 -4.16 2.71
N VAL A 20 -11.53 -4.39 1.39
CA VAL A 20 -10.89 -5.55 0.76
C VAL A 20 -9.38 -5.56 1.01
N ILE A 21 -8.71 -4.41 0.91
CA ILE A 21 -7.27 -4.33 1.19
C ILE A 21 -6.97 -4.61 2.66
N VAL A 22 -7.66 -3.95 3.60
CA VAL A 22 -7.38 -4.13 5.03
C VAL A 22 -7.71 -5.55 5.50
N ILE A 23 -8.88 -6.07 5.12
CA ILE A 23 -9.30 -7.41 5.50
C ILE A 23 -8.42 -8.46 4.80
N GLY A 24 -8.14 -8.29 3.51
CA GLY A 24 -7.29 -9.20 2.75
C GLY A 24 -5.87 -9.29 3.31
N ASP A 25 -5.27 -8.15 3.66
CA ASP A 25 -3.97 -8.11 4.34
C ASP A 25 -3.99 -8.86 5.67
N GLN A 26 -4.96 -8.56 6.54
CA GLN A 26 -5.04 -9.22 7.85
C GLN A 26 -5.32 -10.72 7.74
N VAL A 27 -6.20 -11.14 6.83
CA VAL A 27 -6.49 -12.56 6.59
C VAL A 27 -5.24 -13.30 6.09
N THR A 28 -4.53 -12.74 5.11
CA THR A 28 -3.32 -13.40 4.58
C THR A 28 -2.22 -13.50 5.63
N LYS A 29 -2.03 -12.48 6.46
CA LYS A 29 -1.08 -12.51 7.58
C LYS A 29 -1.45 -13.55 8.64
N ILE A 30 -2.74 -13.70 8.97
CA ILE A 30 -3.24 -14.72 9.90
C ILE A 30 -3.01 -16.12 9.32
N ILE A 31 -3.28 -16.32 8.03
CA ILE A 31 -3.04 -17.61 7.36
C ILE A 31 -1.57 -18.01 7.47
N VAL A 32 -0.65 -17.10 7.16
CA VAL A 32 0.79 -17.41 7.22
C VAL A 32 1.24 -17.69 8.65
N ASP A 33 0.80 -16.90 9.62
CA ASP A 33 1.11 -17.09 11.04
C ASP A 33 0.68 -18.47 11.58
N HIS A 34 -0.41 -19.04 11.05
CA HIS A 34 -0.89 -20.37 11.42
C HIS A 34 -0.32 -21.52 10.58
N THR A 35 0.37 -21.23 9.49
CA THR A 35 0.85 -22.27 8.54
C THR A 35 2.36 -22.41 8.51
N LEU A 36 3.12 -21.35 8.80
CA LEU A 36 4.57 -21.36 8.83
C LEU A 36 5.09 -20.95 10.21
N SER A 37 6.10 -21.66 10.71
CA SER A 37 6.87 -21.19 11.85
C SER A 37 7.66 -19.93 11.47
N LEU A 38 7.97 -19.06 12.42
CA LEU A 38 8.86 -17.91 12.18
C LEU A 38 10.19 -18.36 11.57
N GLY A 39 10.59 -17.74 10.45
CA GLY A 39 11.76 -18.11 9.66
C GLY A 39 11.56 -19.33 8.73
N GLY A 40 10.39 -19.98 8.80
CA GLY A 40 10.00 -21.05 7.88
C GLY A 40 9.74 -20.51 6.48
N SER A 41 10.12 -21.30 5.47
CA SER A 41 9.96 -20.94 4.06
C SER A 41 9.36 -22.11 3.26
N TYR A 42 8.44 -21.77 2.36
CA TYR A 42 7.80 -22.71 1.43
C TYR A 42 8.03 -22.23 -0.01
N SER A 43 8.67 -23.07 -0.83
CA SER A 43 8.95 -22.77 -2.23
C SER A 43 7.68 -22.88 -3.08
N ILE A 44 7.38 -21.82 -3.83
CA ILE A 44 6.34 -21.83 -4.88
C ILE A 44 6.99 -22.01 -6.24
N ILE A 45 8.07 -21.27 -6.50
CA ILE A 45 8.91 -21.41 -7.69
C ILE A 45 10.36 -21.40 -7.22
N ASP A 46 11.04 -22.53 -7.40
CA ASP A 46 12.41 -22.70 -6.94
C ASP A 46 13.34 -21.60 -7.50
N ASN A 47 14.12 -21.01 -6.60
CA ASN A 47 15.05 -19.91 -6.84
C ASN A 47 14.41 -18.60 -7.33
N PHE A 48 13.10 -18.43 -7.15
CA PHE A 48 12.41 -17.20 -7.57
C PHE A 48 11.36 -16.71 -6.59
N PHE A 49 10.43 -17.56 -6.15
CA PHE A 49 9.29 -17.14 -5.33
C PHE A 49 9.01 -18.12 -4.19
N TYR A 50 8.95 -17.57 -2.99
CA TYR A 50 8.75 -18.29 -1.74
C TYR A 50 7.69 -17.59 -0.88
N PHE A 51 7.05 -18.36 0.00
CA PHE A 51 6.43 -17.83 1.20
C PHE A 51 7.38 -18.01 2.38
N THR A 52 7.98 -16.93 2.86
CA THR A 52 8.95 -16.95 3.96
C THR A 52 8.46 -16.09 5.11
N TYR A 53 8.09 -16.69 6.25
CA TYR A 53 7.45 -15.94 7.33
C TYR A 53 8.46 -15.19 8.20
N THR A 54 8.33 -13.86 8.29
CA THR A 54 9.22 -13.00 9.08
C THR A 54 8.48 -11.92 9.86
N HIS A 55 9.11 -11.46 10.94
CA HIS A 55 8.63 -10.33 11.75
C HIS A 55 9.49 -9.10 11.49
N ASN A 56 8.90 -8.09 10.87
CA ASN A 56 9.57 -6.86 10.54
C ASN A 56 9.31 -5.80 11.61
N THR A 57 10.32 -5.54 12.44
CA THR A 57 10.27 -4.49 13.49
C THR A 57 10.61 -3.09 12.95
N GLY A 58 10.99 -2.98 11.68
CA GLY A 58 11.39 -1.76 11.01
C GLY A 58 10.52 -1.40 9.80
N ALA A 59 11.13 -0.67 8.89
CA ALA A 59 10.63 -0.39 7.54
C ALA A 59 11.34 -1.31 6.54
N ALA A 60 11.32 -0.94 5.26
CA ALA A 60 12.10 -1.63 4.24
C ALA A 60 13.61 -1.70 4.61
N TRP A 61 14.26 -2.81 4.28
CA TRP A 61 15.66 -3.12 4.65
C TRP A 61 15.97 -3.03 6.16
N GLY A 62 14.96 -3.17 7.04
CA GLY A 62 15.14 -3.13 8.50
C GLY A 62 15.41 -1.73 9.06
N MET A 63 15.21 -0.66 8.28
CA MET A 63 15.42 0.71 8.73
C MET A 63 14.48 1.05 9.91
N LEU A 64 14.98 1.82 10.88
CA LEU A 64 14.19 2.29 12.04
C LEU A 64 13.59 1.17 12.91
N ALA A 65 14.23 -0.01 12.94
CA ALA A 65 13.80 -1.13 13.77
C ALA A 65 13.55 -0.74 15.25
N GLY A 66 12.43 -1.22 15.81
CA GLY A 66 12.04 -0.97 17.20
C GLY A 66 11.50 0.44 17.49
N LYS A 67 11.34 1.30 16.48
CA LYS A 67 10.82 2.67 16.64
C LYS A 67 9.31 2.75 16.37
N ILE A 68 8.50 1.93 17.05
CA ILE A 68 7.04 1.86 16.85
C ILE A 68 6.38 3.24 16.95
N ASN A 69 6.72 4.03 17.97
CA ASN A 69 6.18 5.39 18.15
C ASN A 69 6.44 6.30 16.95
N LEU A 70 7.61 6.17 16.30
CA LEU A 70 7.94 6.94 15.11
C LEU A 70 7.06 6.52 13.93
N PHE A 71 6.83 5.22 13.73
CA PHE A 71 5.92 4.72 12.69
C PHE A 71 4.49 5.22 12.89
N VAL A 72 3.99 5.25 14.13
CA VAL A 72 2.65 5.79 14.43
C VAL A 72 2.58 7.28 14.09
N ILE A 73 3.58 8.07 14.48
CA ILE A 73 3.62 9.51 14.17
C ILE A 73 3.66 9.75 12.66
N VAL A 74 4.55 9.05 11.95
CA VAL A 74 4.67 9.16 10.49
C VAL A 74 3.35 8.76 9.82
N TRP A 75 2.71 7.68 10.30
CA TRP A 75 1.42 7.26 9.79
C TRP A 75 0.34 8.33 10.00
N ILE A 76 0.24 8.95 11.18
CA ILE A 76 -0.73 10.03 11.45
C ILE A 76 -0.54 11.19 10.47
N VAL A 77 0.71 11.63 10.28
CA VAL A 77 1.02 12.73 9.34
C VAL A 77 0.65 12.35 7.91
N ALA A 78 1.02 11.14 7.47
CA ALA A 78 0.68 10.64 6.14
C ALA A 78 -0.83 10.50 5.95
N ALA A 79 -1.56 9.98 6.95
CA ALA A 79 -3.01 9.84 6.94
C ALA A 79 -3.72 11.18 6.76
N ILE A 80 -3.29 12.22 7.48
CA ILE A 80 -3.82 13.59 7.31
C ILE A 80 -3.58 14.08 5.88
N GLY A 81 -2.37 13.89 5.35
CA GLY A 81 -2.04 14.24 3.96
C GLY A 81 -2.92 13.51 2.96
N ILE A 82 -3.07 12.20 3.08
CA ILE A 82 -3.88 11.36 2.19
C ILE A 82 -5.34 11.81 2.20
N VAL A 83 -5.94 12.02 3.38
CA VAL A 83 -7.33 12.48 3.50
C VAL A 83 -7.49 13.88 2.90
N TYR A 84 -6.55 14.79 3.16
CA TYR A 84 -6.54 16.13 2.58
C TYR A 84 -6.50 16.07 1.04
N TYR A 85 -5.57 15.31 0.47
CA TYR A 85 -5.45 15.16 -0.99
C TYR A 85 -6.67 14.46 -1.59
N PHE A 86 -7.26 13.48 -0.92
CA PHE A 86 -8.47 12.82 -1.39
C PHE A 86 -9.66 13.78 -1.47
N ILE A 87 -9.82 14.66 -0.47
CA ILE A 87 -10.87 15.69 -0.46
C ILE A 87 -10.61 16.75 -1.54
N LYS A 88 -9.35 17.11 -1.78
CA LYS A 88 -8.96 18.11 -2.78
C LYS A 88 -9.01 17.58 -4.22
N SER A 89 -8.84 16.28 -4.42
CA SER A 89 -8.86 15.67 -5.75
C SER A 89 -10.22 15.85 -6.44
N GLU A 90 -10.16 16.12 -7.74
CA GLU A 90 -11.34 16.28 -8.58
C GLU A 90 -11.95 14.91 -8.95
N PRO A 91 -13.26 14.80 -9.21
CA PRO A 91 -13.90 13.51 -9.52
C PRO A 91 -13.39 12.79 -10.76
N TYR A 92 -12.75 13.51 -11.68
CA TYR A 92 -12.13 12.90 -12.85
C TYR A 92 -10.77 12.28 -12.54
N GLN A 93 -10.13 12.64 -11.42
CA GLN A 93 -8.84 12.14 -10.94
C GLN A 93 -9.02 10.78 -10.25
N LYS A 94 -9.49 9.80 -11.03
CA LYS A 94 -9.90 8.49 -10.52
C LYS A 94 -8.68 7.70 -10.04
N LEU A 95 -7.57 7.75 -10.77
CA LEU A 95 -6.38 6.95 -10.43
C LEU A 95 -5.75 7.43 -9.12
N THR A 96 -5.69 8.75 -8.91
CA THR A 96 -5.25 9.38 -7.67
C THR A 96 -6.15 8.95 -6.52
N ARG A 97 -7.47 9.01 -6.69
CA ARG A 97 -8.41 8.62 -5.63
C ARG A 97 -8.30 7.14 -5.26
N PHE A 98 -8.26 6.24 -6.24
CA PHE A 98 -8.02 4.83 -5.97
C PHE A 98 -6.66 4.60 -5.33
N GLY A 99 -5.62 5.26 -5.85
CA GLY A 99 -4.27 5.16 -5.31
C GLY A 99 -4.19 5.58 -3.84
N LEU A 100 -4.80 6.71 -3.49
CA LEU A 100 -4.90 7.18 -2.11
C LEU A 100 -5.65 6.19 -1.20
N VAL A 101 -6.73 5.57 -1.68
CA VAL A 101 -7.47 4.54 -0.94
C VAL A 101 -6.61 3.30 -0.71
N LEU A 102 -5.85 2.85 -1.71
CA LEU A 102 -4.94 1.71 -1.58
C LEU A 102 -3.80 1.99 -0.61
N VAL A 103 -3.15 3.16 -0.71
CA VAL A 103 -2.10 3.60 0.22
C VAL A 103 -2.64 3.67 1.64
N PHE A 104 -3.81 4.26 1.83
CA PHE A 104 -4.44 4.36 3.15
C PHE A 104 -4.76 2.97 3.72
N GLY A 105 -5.40 2.10 2.93
CA GLY A 105 -5.72 0.73 3.32
C GLY A 105 -4.49 -0.09 3.70
N GLY A 106 -3.47 -0.11 2.85
CA GLY A 106 -2.22 -0.81 3.15
C GLY A 106 -1.51 -0.25 4.37
N SER A 107 -1.46 1.09 4.51
CA SER A 107 -0.87 1.72 5.69
C SER A 107 -1.58 1.33 6.99
N ILE A 108 -2.90 1.16 6.97
CA ILE A 108 -3.69 0.69 8.11
C ILE A 108 -3.42 -0.78 8.40
N GLY A 109 -3.37 -1.66 7.39
CA GLY A 109 -3.05 -3.08 7.60
C GLY A 109 -1.70 -3.27 8.31
N ASN A 110 -0.71 -2.48 7.91
CA ASN A 110 0.62 -2.46 8.53
C ASN A 110 0.67 -1.76 9.90
N LEU A 111 -0.23 -0.81 10.17
CA LEU A 111 -0.35 -0.17 11.48
C LEU A 111 -1.00 -1.11 12.50
N ILE A 112 -2.02 -1.87 12.09
CA ILE A 112 -2.73 -2.84 12.94
C ILE A 112 -1.71 -3.81 13.55
N ASP A 113 -0.87 -4.42 12.73
CA ASP A 113 0.19 -5.32 13.18
C ASP A 113 1.17 -4.63 14.14
N ARG A 114 1.64 -3.42 13.82
CA ARG A 114 2.58 -2.68 14.68
C ARG A 114 2.00 -2.37 16.05
N ILE A 115 0.72 -2.03 16.13
CA ILE A 115 0.05 -1.73 17.40
C ILE A 115 -0.22 -3.02 18.18
N ALA A 116 -0.66 -4.08 17.51
CA ALA A 116 -1.05 -5.34 18.14
C ALA A 116 0.16 -6.17 18.61
N PHE A 117 1.24 -6.20 17.82
CA PHE A 117 2.35 -7.13 18.00
C PHE A 117 3.72 -6.46 18.12
N GLY A 118 3.84 -5.18 17.76
CA GLY A 118 5.12 -4.44 17.76
C GLY A 118 6.01 -4.69 16.52
N TYR A 119 5.53 -5.47 15.56
CA TYR A 119 6.18 -5.76 14.28
C TYR A 119 5.12 -5.95 13.20
N VAL A 120 5.54 -6.04 11.94
CA VAL A 120 4.70 -6.41 10.79
C VAL A 120 4.98 -7.85 10.40
N ARG A 121 3.93 -8.61 10.10
CA ARG A 121 4.04 -9.96 9.54
C ARG A 121 4.29 -9.86 8.03
N ASP A 122 5.50 -10.23 7.60
CA ASP A 122 5.91 -10.25 6.19
C ASP A 122 6.10 -11.69 5.72
N PHE A 123 5.74 -11.97 4.47
CA PHE A 123 5.69 -13.36 3.97
C PHE A 123 5.90 -13.56 2.47
N ILE A 124 5.83 -12.52 1.65
CA ILE A 124 6.02 -12.61 0.20
C ILE A 124 7.51 -12.38 -0.08
N ASP A 125 8.19 -13.42 -0.56
CA ASP A 125 9.65 -13.45 -0.71
C ASP A 125 10.04 -13.74 -2.17
N PHE A 126 10.79 -12.82 -2.78
CA PHE A 126 11.22 -12.91 -4.17
C PHE A 126 12.74 -12.82 -4.31
N ILE A 127 13.29 -13.74 -5.09
CA ILE A 127 14.68 -13.71 -5.56
C ILE A 127 14.67 -13.31 -7.03
N ILE A 128 15.07 -12.08 -7.33
CA ILE A 128 15.00 -11.49 -8.67
C ILE A 128 16.43 -11.32 -9.19
N PHE A 129 16.79 -12.07 -10.25
CA PHE A 129 18.14 -12.03 -10.85
C PHE A 129 19.29 -12.23 -9.83
N GLY A 130 19.09 -13.09 -8.83
CA GLY A 130 20.07 -13.36 -7.77
C GLY A 130 20.09 -12.33 -6.64
N TYR A 131 19.20 -11.33 -6.66
CA TYR A 131 19.00 -10.40 -5.56
C TYR A 131 17.79 -10.79 -4.70
N ASN A 132 18.00 -10.90 -3.39
CA ASN A 132 16.93 -11.15 -2.42
C ASN A 132 16.22 -9.82 -2.13
N PHE A 133 15.03 -9.65 -2.72
CA PHE A 133 14.22 -8.47 -2.45
C PHE A 133 13.69 -8.54 -1.01
N PRO A 134 13.56 -7.40 -0.29
CA PRO A 134 13.00 -7.42 1.06
C PRO A 134 11.64 -8.11 1.08
N ILE A 135 11.43 -9.04 2.00
CA ILE A 135 10.17 -9.74 2.17
C ILE A 135 9.08 -8.73 2.53
N PHE A 136 7.93 -8.83 1.89
CA PHE A 136 6.83 -7.87 2.03
C PHE A 136 5.48 -8.58 2.21
N ASN A 137 4.40 -7.80 2.29
CA ASN A 137 3.04 -8.33 2.43
C ASN A 137 2.03 -7.64 1.49
N VAL A 138 0.75 -7.99 1.65
CA VAL A 138 -0.35 -7.44 0.83
C VAL A 138 -0.55 -5.94 1.06
N ALA A 139 -0.41 -5.46 2.30
CA ALA A 139 -0.42 -4.03 2.59
C ALA A 139 0.70 -3.27 1.84
N ASP A 140 1.92 -3.80 1.76
CA ASP A 140 3.02 -3.18 1.03
C ASP A 140 2.77 -3.13 -0.49
N MET A 141 2.17 -4.19 -1.05
CA MET A 141 1.73 -4.19 -2.44
C MET A 141 0.69 -3.10 -2.68
N ALA A 142 -0.30 -2.95 -1.80
CA ALA A 142 -1.33 -1.92 -1.91
C ALA A 142 -0.72 -0.50 -1.84
N ILE A 143 0.22 -0.26 -0.94
CA ILE A 143 0.95 1.01 -0.85
C ILE A 143 1.71 1.29 -2.14
N THR A 144 2.48 0.32 -2.64
CA THR A 144 3.31 0.46 -3.83
C THR A 144 2.47 0.73 -5.08
N ILE A 145 1.44 -0.09 -5.32
CA ILE A 145 0.51 0.08 -6.45
C ILE A 145 -0.24 1.41 -6.31
N GLY A 146 -0.71 1.74 -5.11
CA GLY A 146 -1.44 2.97 -4.87
C GLY A 146 -0.63 4.23 -5.18
N MET A 147 0.64 4.26 -4.75
CA MET A 147 1.55 5.35 -5.11
C MET A 147 1.84 5.40 -6.62
N ALA A 148 2.01 4.24 -7.27
CA ALA A 148 2.20 4.19 -8.72
C ALA A 148 1.01 4.77 -9.49
N LEU A 149 -0.23 4.52 -9.04
CA LEU A 149 -1.44 5.09 -9.65
C LEU A 149 -1.51 6.62 -9.49
N VAL A 150 -1.16 7.15 -8.32
CA VAL A 150 -1.11 8.60 -8.09
C VAL A 150 -0.09 9.25 -9.03
N ILE A 151 1.13 8.70 -9.11
CA ILE A 151 2.19 9.22 -9.99
C ILE A 151 1.76 9.15 -11.45
N LEU A 152 1.15 8.04 -11.87
CA LEU A 152 0.69 7.85 -13.24
C LEU A 152 -0.34 8.92 -13.65
N GLU A 153 -1.29 9.27 -12.77
CA GLU A 153 -2.26 10.31 -13.10
C GLU A 153 -1.63 11.69 -13.24
N ILE A 154 -0.71 12.03 -12.34
CA ILE A 154 0.05 13.28 -12.41
C ILE A 154 0.80 13.38 -13.75
N CYS A 155 1.52 12.32 -14.14
CA CYS A 155 2.23 12.30 -15.43
C CYS A 155 1.29 12.44 -16.63
N ILE A 156 0.10 11.83 -16.57
CA ILE A 156 -0.91 11.95 -17.64
C ILE A 156 -1.44 13.39 -17.73
N GLU A 157 -1.70 14.05 -16.61
CA GLU A 157 -2.17 15.43 -16.56
C GLU A 157 -1.12 16.40 -17.09
N GLU A 158 0.13 16.26 -16.65
CA GLU A 158 1.25 17.07 -17.15
C GLU A 158 1.47 16.90 -18.65
N TYR A 159 1.45 15.65 -19.15
CA TYR A 159 1.58 15.38 -20.58
C TYR A 159 0.46 16.03 -21.41
N LYS A 160 -0.78 15.97 -20.93
CA LYS A 160 -1.92 16.63 -21.58
C LYS A 160 -1.75 18.15 -21.61
N ALA A 161 -1.33 18.74 -20.50
CA ALA A 161 -1.07 20.18 -20.40
C ALA A 161 0.05 20.63 -21.36
N TRP A 162 1.14 19.87 -21.42
CA TRP A 162 2.24 20.11 -22.36
C TRP A 162 1.81 20.00 -23.82
N LYS A 163 0.98 19.00 -24.16
CA LYS A 163 0.49 18.83 -25.53
C LYS A 163 -0.41 20.00 -25.96
N LEU A 164 -1.26 20.50 -25.06
CA LEU A 164 -2.13 21.65 -25.32
C LEU A 164 -1.34 22.93 -25.57
N SER A 165 -0.25 23.17 -24.82
CA SER A 165 0.59 24.36 -24.99
C SER A 165 1.41 24.36 -26.28
N LYS A 166 1.57 23.22 -26.96
CA LYS A 166 2.22 23.10 -28.28
C LYS A 166 1.25 23.21 -29.46
N SER A 167 -0.05 23.08 -29.21
CA SER A 167 -1.09 23.19 -30.24
C SER A 167 -1.71 24.58 -30.38
N GLN A 168 -1.30 25.51 -29.52
CA GLN A 168 -1.63 26.95 -29.57
C GLN A 168 -0.45 27.72 -30.17
#